data_AF-A0A537WR66-F1
#
_entry.id   AF-A0A537WR66-F1
#
_cell.length_a   1.000
_cell.length_b   1.000
_cell.length_c   1.000
_cell.angle_alpha   90.00
_cell.angle_beta   90.00
_cell.angle_gamma   90.00
#
_symmetry.space_group_name_H-M   'P 1'
#
loop_
_entity.id
_entity.type
_entity.pdbx_description
1 polymer ?
#
loop_
_entity_poly.entity_id
_entity_poly.type
_entity_poly.pdbx_seq_one_letter_code
_entity_poly.pdbx_strand_id
1 'polypeptide(L)'
;MPCARRDQVDFASMATSEMEKAMRRQPAELERLLADRAAVEAAAARLAGRRTLLVGTGTSWHAANQGAYFLRLAGLEAWAVQAADAALYGPRPTGDDALILLSHRGTKRYTSQVLEQARATGAVTVVIGGIGAPGADVETVEQELSSAFTVSHLGALARLATLATKPRRRGSNRRTAAWGSSAPA
;
A
#
# COMPACT_ATOMS: atom_id res chain seq x y z
N MET A 1 -58.59 -8.47 -3.80
CA MET A 1 -57.48 -7.77 -3.12
C MET A 1 -56.31 -7.67 -4.10
N PRO A 2 -56.11 -6.53 -4.79
CA PRO A 2 -54.95 -6.39 -5.66
C PRO A 2 -53.69 -6.16 -4.83
N CYS A 3 -52.67 -6.97 -5.06
CA CYS A 3 -51.33 -6.80 -4.51
C CYS A 3 -50.78 -5.44 -4.98
N ALA A 4 -50.62 -4.50 -4.04
CA ALA A 4 -50.04 -3.20 -4.34
C ALA A 4 -48.62 -3.41 -4.87
N ARG A 5 -48.37 -2.86 -6.06
CA ARG A 5 -47.06 -2.80 -6.71
C ARG A 5 -46.12 -2.11 -5.72
N ARG A 6 -45.18 -2.85 -5.12
CA ARG A 6 -44.12 -2.26 -4.29
C ARG A 6 -43.45 -1.16 -5.11
N ASP A 7 -43.42 0.01 -4.51
CA ASP A 7 -43.01 1.27 -5.09
C ASP A 7 -41.70 1.15 -5.87
N GLN A 8 -41.68 1.75 -7.07
CA GLN A 8 -40.45 1.97 -7.81
C GLN A 8 -39.52 2.80 -6.92
N VAL A 9 -38.39 2.22 -6.52
CA VAL A 9 -37.33 2.96 -5.84
C VAL A 9 -36.83 4.03 -6.82
N ASP A 10 -37.11 5.29 -6.52
CA ASP A 10 -36.56 6.41 -7.24
C ASP A 10 -35.10 6.61 -6.84
N PHE A 11 -34.20 5.95 -7.57
CA PHE A 11 -32.76 6.06 -7.36
C PHE A 11 -32.22 7.48 -7.57
N ALA A 12 -32.97 8.36 -8.26
CA ALA A 12 -32.54 9.74 -8.51
C ALA A 12 -32.76 10.67 -7.29
N SER A 13 -33.65 10.31 -6.36
CA SER A 13 -33.89 11.06 -5.12
C SER A 13 -33.15 10.52 -3.88
N MET A 14 -32.43 9.39 -4.00
CA MET A 14 -31.61 8.90 -2.89
C MET A 14 -30.37 9.77 -2.71
N ALA A 15 -30.16 10.26 -1.49
CA ALA A 15 -28.97 11.01 -1.12
C ALA A 15 -27.70 10.20 -1.42
N THR A 16 -26.75 10.83 -2.11
CA THR A 16 -25.47 10.22 -2.49
C THR A 16 -24.70 9.76 -1.26
N SER A 17 -24.33 8.49 -1.21
CA SER A 17 -23.55 7.92 -0.10
C SER A 17 -22.13 8.50 -0.05
N GLU A 18 -21.51 8.53 1.14
CA GLU A 18 -20.10 8.96 1.27
C GLU A 18 -19.13 8.09 0.46
N MET A 19 -19.45 6.80 0.31
CA MET A 19 -18.69 5.87 -0.53
C MET A 19 -18.79 6.27 -2.01
N GLU A 20 -19.99 6.61 -2.49
CA GLU A 20 -20.18 7.08 -3.87
C GLU A 20 -19.48 8.41 -4.13
N LYS A 21 -19.57 9.37 -3.19
CA LYS A 21 -18.82 10.63 -3.28
C LYS A 21 -17.31 10.36 -3.37
N ALA A 22 -16.78 9.43 -2.57
CA ALA A 22 -15.38 9.02 -2.65
C ALA A 22 -15.04 8.38 -4.00
N MET A 23 -15.88 7.48 -4.51
CA MET A 23 -15.67 6.86 -5.82
C MET A 23 -15.64 7.86 -6.97
N ARG A 24 -16.51 8.87 -6.94
CA ARG A 24 -16.59 9.92 -7.97
C ARG A 24 -15.35 10.81 -8.02
N ARG A 25 -14.57 10.92 -6.93
CA ARG A 25 -13.30 11.66 -6.89
C ARG A 25 -12.11 10.91 -7.51
N GLN A 26 -12.24 9.58 -7.69
CA GLN A 26 -11.12 8.73 -8.11
C GLN A 26 -10.40 9.18 -9.39
N PRO A 27 -11.08 9.61 -10.47
CA PRO A 27 -10.37 10.03 -11.68
C PRO A 27 -9.47 11.24 -11.45
N ALA A 28 -9.99 12.31 -10.85
CA ALA A 28 -9.24 13.53 -10.58
C ALA A 28 -8.08 13.29 -9.60
N GLU A 29 -8.31 12.49 -8.54
CA GLU A 29 -7.24 12.13 -7.61
C GLU A 29 -6.16 11.28 -8.30
N LEU A 30 -6.53 10.35 -9.17
CA LEU A 30 -5.56 9.52 -9.88
C LEU A 30 -4.67 10.37 -10.79
N GLU A 31 -5.24 11.31 -11.55
CA GLU A 31 -4.48 12.25 -12.38
C GLU A 31 -3.48 13.06 -11.54
N ARG A 32 -3.95 13.64 -10.43
CA ARG A 32 -3.11 14.41 -9.51
C ARG A 32 -1.95 13.58 -8.95
N LEU A 33 -2.24 12.35 -8.50
CA LEU A 33 -1.24 11.44 -7.92
C LEU A 33 -0.21 10.94 -8.93
N LEU A 34 -0.58 10.81 -10.20
CA LEU A 34 0.35 10.40 -11.26
C LEU A 34 1.25 11.57 -11.72
N ALA A 35 0.75 12.80 -11.65
CA ALA A 35 1.52 14.00 -11.95
C ALA A 35 2.52 14.36 -10.83
N ASP A 36 2.14 14.23 -9.56
CA ASP A 36 3.00 14.53 -8.41
C ASP A 36 3.89 13.32 -8.07
N ARG A 37 5.13 13.28 -8.54
CA ARG A 37 6.01 12.10 -8.36
C ARG A 37 7.15 12.29 -7.36
N ALA A 38 7.40 13.51 -6.92
CA ALA A 38 8.64 13.86 -6.22
C ALA A 38 8.85 13.05 -4.93
N ALA A 39 7.83 12.96 -4.07
CA ALA A 39 7.89 12.18 -2.83
C ALA A 39 8.08 10.68 -3.09
N VAL A 40 7.42 10.14 -4.13
CA VAL A 40 7.55 8.74 -4.52
C VAL A 40 8.97 8.43 -5.02
N GLU A 41 9.57 9.34 -5.78
CA GLU A 41 10.92 9.17 -6.32
C GLU A 41 11.99 9.24 -5.23
N ALA A 42 11.83 10.13 -4.26
CA ALA A 42 12.65 10.21 -3.06
C ALA A 42 12.53 8.93 -2.21
N ALA A 43 11.31 8.45 -1.98
CA ALA A 43 11.08 7.17 -1.29
C ALA A 43 11.74 6.01 -2.04
N ALA A 44 11.55 5.92 -3.36
CA ALA A 44 12.17 4.90 -4.19
C ALA A 44 13.70 4.97 -4.21
N ALA A 45 14.32 6.13 -3.94
CA ALA A 45 15.77 6.25 -3.83
C ALA A 45 16.26 5.62 -2.51
N ARG A 46 15.53 5.86 -1.41
CA ARG A 46 15.83 5.28 -0.09
C ARG A 46 15.70 3.75 -0.10
N LEU A 47 14.71 3.22 -0.81
CA LEU A 47 14.43 1.77 -0.90
C LEU A 47 15.38 1.01 -1.84
N ALA A 48 16.15 1.70 -2.69
CA ALA A 48 16.91 1.06 -3.76
C ALA A 48 17.94 0.04 -3.22
N GLY A 49 17.99 -1.14 -3.85
CA GLY A 49 18.94 -2.20 -3.52
C GLY A 49 18.61 -2.99 -2.25
N ARG A 50 17.45 -2.74 -1.61
CA ARG A 50 17.02 -3.40 -0.38
C ARG A 50 15.85 -4.33 -0.63
N ARG A 51 15.86 -5.45 0.09
CA ARG A 51 14.71 -6.32 0.23
C ARG A 51 13.60 -5.57 0.97
N THR A 52 12.41 -5.51 0.38
CA THR A 52 11.34 -4.60 0.83
C THR A 52 10.12 -5.36 1.34
N LEU A 53 9.79 -5.17 2.61
CA LEU A 53 8.56 -5.68 3.22
C LEU A 53 7.47 -4.62 3.12
N LEU A 54 6.31 -4.99 2.58
CA LEU A 54 5.13 -4.13 2.53
C LEU A 54 4.16 -4.54 3.61
N VAL A 55 3.81 -3.61 4.51
CA VAL A 55 2.97 -3.92 5.68
C VAL A 55 1.76 -3.01 5.73
N GLY A 56 0.60 -3.60 5.99
CA GLY A 56 -0.66 -2.88 6.18
C GLY A 56 -1.70 -3.74 6.89
N THR A 57 -2.88 -3.18 7.12
CA THR A 57 -4.03 -3.90 7.71
C THR A 57 -5.36 -3.47 7.09
N GLY A 58 -6.28 -4.42 6.91
CA GLY A 58 -7.54 -4.23 6.18
C GLY A 58 -7.28 -3.87 4.71
N THR A 59 -7.92 -2.82 4.20
CA THR A 59 -7.70 -2.35 2.83
C THR A 59 -6.21 -2.08 2.52
N SER A 60 -5.45 -1.52 3.48
CA SER A 60 -4.01 -1.31 3.33
C SER A 60 -3.21 -2.62 3.20
N TRP A 61 -3.70 -3.73 3.78
CA TRP A 61 -3.10 -5.05 3.58
C TRP A 61 -3.29 -5.54 2.14
N HIS A 62 -4.48 -5.32 1.56
CA HIS A 62 -4.71 -5.63 0.15
C HIS A 62 -3.85 -4.77 -0.78
N ALA A 63 -3.65 -3.49 -0.45
CA ALA A 63 -2.72 -2.62 -1.17
C ALA A 63 -1.27 -3.11 -1.05
N ALA A 64 -0.83 -3.56 0.14
CA ALA A 64 0.50 -4.15 0.34
C ALA A 64 0.73 -5.37 -0.57
N ASN A 65 -0.25 -6.27 -0.70
CA ASN A 65 -0.15 -7.44 -1.58
C ASN A 65 0.05 -7.06 -3.04
N GLN A 66 -0.74 -6.11 -3.53
CA GLN A 66 -0.66 -5.62 -4.92
C GLN A 66 0.64 -4.86 -5.15
N GLY A 67 1.04 -3.99 -4.22
CA GLY A 67 2.31 -3.28 -4.27
C GLY A 67 3.51 -4.22 -4.34
N ALA A 68 3.52 -5.27 -3.51
CA ALA A 68 4.58 -6.27 -3.53
C ALA A 68 4.64 -7.00 -4.88
N TYR A 69 3.49 -7.23 -5.52
CA TYR A 69 3.46 -7.75 -6.88
C TYR A 69 4.03 -6.76 -7.90
N PHE A 70 3.65 -5.48 -7.85
CA PHE A 70 4.19 -4.44 -8.75
C PHE A 70 5.71 -4.30 -8.63
N LEU A 71 6.24 -4.28 -7.40
CA LEU A 71 7.68 -4.17 -7.18
C LEU A 71 8.44 -5.42 -7.67
N ARG A 72 7.87 -6.61 -7.51
CA ARG A 72 8.44 -7.84 -8.09
C ARG A 72 8.45 -7.82 -9.62
N LEU A 73 7.38 -7.31 -10.25
CA LEU A 73 7.36 -7.11 -11.70
C LEU A 73 8.45 -6.13 -12.18
N ALA A 74 8.78 -5.13 -11.34
CA ALA A 74 9.89 -4.22 -11.58
C ALA A 74 11.27 -4.82 -11.25
N GLY A 75 11.34 -6.07 -10.77
CA GLY A 75 12.56 -6.80 -10.47
C GLY A 75 13.14 -6.54 -9.08
N LEU A 76 12.36 -5.95 -8.16
CA LEU A 76 12.75 -5.78 -6.76
C LEU A 76 12.38 -7.03 -5.95
N GLU A 77 13.18 -7.33 -4.94
CA GLU A 77 12.83 -8.33 -3.93
C GLU A 77 11.84 -7.71 -2.95
N ALA A 78 10.56 -8.10 -3.05
CA ALA A 78 9.50 -7.57 -2.21
C ALA A 78 8.40 -8.58 -1.90
N TRP A 79 7.88 -8.56 -0.68
CA TRP A 79 6.69 -9.32 -0.30
C TRP A 79 5.84 -8.54 0.71
N ALA A 80 4.58 -8.92 0.80
CA ALA A 80 3.65 -8.32 1.74
C ALA A 80 3.63 -9.15 3.04
N VAL A 81 3.61 -8.48 4.19
CA VAL A 81 3.36 -9.10 5.51
C VAL A 81 2.20 -8.41 6.19
N GLN A 82 1.28 -9.18 6.77
CA GLN A 82 0.15 -8.62 7.49
C GLN A 82 0.65 -7.95 8.78
N ALA A 83 0.11 -6.79 9.15
CA ALA A 83 0.66 -5.98 10.24
C ALA A 83 0.68 -6.66 11.62
N ALA A 84 -0.33 -7.45 11.96
CA ALA A 84 -0.36 -8.20 13.22
C ALA A 84 0.68 -9.33 13.20
N ASP A 85 0.83 -10.03 12.08
CA ASP A 85 1.88 -11.05 11.93
C ASP A 85 3.27 -10.42 12.09
N ALA A 86 3.58 -9.35 11.35
CA ALA A 86 4.85 -8.64 11.47
C ALA A 86 5.09 -8.12 12.91
N ALA A 87 4.07 -7.56 13.57
CA ALA A 87 4.21 -7.02 14.91
C ALA A 87 4.51 -8.11 15.96
N LEU A 88 3.79 -9.24 15.88
CA LEU A 88 3.75 -10.26 16.93
C LEU A 88 4.72 -11.42 16.68
N TYR A 89 4.81 -11.90 15.43
CA TYR A 89 5.45 -13.17 15.11
C TYR A 89 6.58 -13.03 14.07
N GLY A 90 6.47 -12.07 13.16
CA GLY A 90 7.33 -11.90 12.00
C GLY A 90 6.71 -12.47 10.71
N PRO A 91 7.42 -12.38 9.57
CA PRO A 91 8.76 -11.81 9.41
C PRO A 91 8.79 -10.28 9.60
N ARG A 92 9.93 -9.76 10.10
CA ARG A 92 10.17 -8.32 10.35
C ARG A 92 11.34 -7.82 9.50
N PRO A 93 11.35 -6.53 9.12
CA PRO A 93 12.53 -5.92 8.51
C PRO A 93 13.71 -5.95 9.50
N THR A 94 14.91 -6.24 8.99
CA THR A 94 16.18 -6.02 9.68
C THR A 94 16.87 -4.74 9.19
N GLY A 95 18.03 -4.39 9.74
CA GLY A 95 18.75 -3.16 9.37
C GLY A 95 19.12 -3.04 7.88
N ASP A 96 19.30 -4.17 7.18
CA ASP A 96 19.59 -4.21 5.74
C ASP A 96 18.33 -4.16 4.86
N ASP A 97 17.15 -4.37 5.48
CA ASP A 97 15.87 -4.38 4.80
C ASP A 97 15.26 -2.98 4.69
N ALA A 98 14.20 -2.90 3.89
CA ALA A 98 13.31 -1.77 3.86
C ALA A 98 11.87 -2.16 4.22
N LEU A 99 11.15 -1.21 4.80
CA LEU A 99 9.73 -1.29 5.13
C LEU A 99 8.97 -0.24 4.33
N ILE A 100 7.94 -0.65 3.60
CA ILE A 100 6.86 0.26 3.18
C ILE A 100 5.64 -0.03 4.05
N LEU A 101 5.27 0.93 4.90
CA LEU A 101 4.10 0.84 5.76
C LEU A 101 2.93 1.60 5.11
N LEU A 102 1.80 0.92 4.92
CA LEU A 102 0.57 1.52 4.40
C LEU A 102 -0.43 1.76 5.53
N SER A 103 -0.78 3.03 5.76
CA SER A 103 -1.75 3.41 6.78
C SER A 103 -2.46 4.72 6.43
N HIS A 104 -3.70 4.63 5.94
CA HIS A 104 -4.46 5.83 5.52
C HIS A 104 -4.64 6.85 6.64
N ARG A 105 -5.03 6.40 7.84
CA ARG A 105 -5.24 7.27 9.01
C ARG A 105 -4.00 7.43 9.90
N GLY A 106 -3.01 6.55 9.80
CA GLY A 106 -1.80 6.58 10.64
C GLY A 106 -1.97 6.11 12.09
N THR A 107 -3.15 5.69 12.54
CA THR A 107 -3.46 5.48 13.97
C THR A 107 -3.57 4.02 14.45
N LYS A 108 -3.33 3.03 13.57
CA LYS A 108 -3.59 1.63 13.92
C LYS A 108 -2.43 1.04 14.75
N ARG A 109 -2.76 0.44 15.90
CA ARG A 109 -1.81 -0.13 16.89
C ARG A 109 -0.69 -0.98 16.26
N TYR A 110 -1.04 -2.01 15.50
CA TYR A 110 -0.05 -2.93 14.94
C TYR A 110 0.84 -2.29 13.87
N THR A 111 0.31 -1.38 13.05
CA THR A 111 1.15 -0.68 12.06
C THR A 111 2.15 0.26 12.74
N SER A 112 1.76 0.92 13.84
CA SER A 112 2.67 1.76 14.62
C SER A 112 3.76 0.92 15.30
N GLN A 113 3.38 -0.24 15.86
CA GLN A 113 4.34 -1.16 16.48
C GLN A 113 5.36 -1.71 15.46
N VAL A 114 4.92 -2.10 14.25
CA VAL A 114 5.85 -2.55 13.19
C VAL A 114 6.81 -1.43 12.79
N LEU A 115 6.32 -0.19 12.67
CA LEU A 115 7.14 0.96 12.30
C LEU A 115 8.22 1.23 13.35
N GLU A 116 7.86 1.21 14.63
CA GLU A 116 8.77 1.38 15.76
C GLU A 116 9.84 0.28 15.77
N GLN A 117 9.43 -0.98 15.66
CA GLN A 117 10.33 -2.13 15.60
C GLN A 117 11.32 -2.04 14.43
N ALA A 118 10.83 -1.69 13.23
CA ALA A 118 11.69 -1.55 12.06
C ALA A 118 12.72 -0.43 12.26
N ARG A 119 12.31 0.73 12.76
CA ARG A 119 13.22 1.85 13.05
C ARG A 119 14.27 1.48 14.11
N ALA A 120 13.89 0.72 15.15
CA ALA A 120 14.81 0.26 16.17
C ALA A 120 15.91 -0.67 15.62
N THR A 121 15.65 -1.37 14.52
CA THR A 121 16.66 -2.20 13.84
C THR A 121 17.55 -1.43 12.85
N GLY A 122 17.25 -0.16 12.59
CA GLY A 122 17.92 0.65 11.57
C GLY A 122 17.37 0.45 10.14
N ALA A 123 16.31 -0.33 9.97
CA ALA A 123 15.69 -0.57 8.66
C ALA A 123 15.24 0.74 8.00
N VAL A 124 15.34 0.83 6.68
CA VAL A 124 14.82 1.99 5.94
C VAL A 124 13.30 1.93 5.93
N THR A 125 12.62 2.91 6.54
CA THR A 125 11.14 2.93 6.58
C THR A 125 10.56 4.03 5.68
N VAL A 126 9.56 3.68 4.87
CA VAL A 126 8.72 4.62 4.09
C VAL A 126 7.27 4.41 4.49
N VAL A 127 6.57 5.47 4.89
CA VAL A 127 5.15 5.44 5.23
C VAL A 127 4.33 6.05 4.09
N ILE A 128 3.39 5.28 3.56
CA ILE A 128 2.38 5.75 2.60
C ILE A 128 1.06 5.94 3.35
N GLY A 129 0.58 7.18 3.40
CA GLY A 129 -0.60 7.57 4.19
C GLY A 129 -1.54 8.51 3.45
N GLY A 130 -2.70 8.77 4.03
CA GLY A 130 -3.57 9.86 3.57
C GLY A 130 -2.95 11.22 3.84
N ILE A 131 -3.44 12.26 3.17
CA ILE A 131 -3.01 13.64 3.42
C ILE A 131 -3.21 13.96 4.91
N GLY A 132 -2.18 14.52 5.54
CA GLY A 132 -2.17 14.85 6.97
C GLY A 132 -2.06 13.65 7.91
N ALA A 133 -1.86 12.43 7.41
CA ALA A 133 -1.62 11.28 8.26
C ALA A 133 -0.25 11.42 8.98
N PRO A 134 -0.17 11.20 10.30
CA PRO A 134 1.07 11.38 11.04
C PRO A 134 2.22 10.54 10.47
N GLY A 135 3.33 11.20 10.16
CA GLY A 135 4.57 10.56 9.71
C GLY A 135 4.50 9.96 8.30
N ALA A 136 3.56 10.36 7.45
CA ALA A 136 3.55 9.97 6.04
C ALA A 136 4.76 10.57 5.29
N ASP A 137 5.55 9.71 4.65
CA ASP A 137 6.60 10.12 3.71
C ASP A 137 6.02 10.38 2.31
N VAL A 138 4.97 9.64 1.95
CA VAL A 138 4.26 9.77 0.67
C VAL A 138 2.78 9.86 0.95
N GLU A 139 2.20 11.02 0.65
CA GLU A 139 0.77 11.26 0.79
C GLU A 139 -0.01 10.74 -0.42
N THR A 140 -1.21 10.23 -0.14
CA THR A 140 -2.18 9.79 -1.13
C THR A 140 -3.26 10.86 -1.27
N VAL A 141 -4.44 10.62 -0.71
CA VAL A 141 -5.63 11.46 -0.85
C VAL A 141 -6.12 11.89 0.53
N GLU A 142 -7.07 12.82 0.56
CA GLU A 142 -7.73 13.23 1.80
C GLU A 142 -8.42 12.06 2.52
N GLN A 143 -8.65 12.24 3.82
CA GLN A 143 -9.32 11.24 4.65
C GLN A 143 -10.74 10.96 4.13
N GLU A 144 -11.11 9.67 4.07
CA GLU A 144 -12.46 9.28 3.67
C GLU A 144 -13.38 9.23 4.89
N LEU A 145 -14.60 9.72 4.71
CA LEU A 145 -15.69 9.61 5.68
C LEU A 145 -16.32 8.20 5.67
N SER A 146 -16.37 7.56 4.49
CA SER A 146 -16.80 6.17 4.34
C SER A 146 -15.85 5.20 5.05
N SER A 147 -16.40 4.18 5.70
CA SER A 147 -15.63 3.03 6.22
C SER A 147 -15.28 2.02 5.12
N ALA A 148 -16.03 2.01 4.03
CA ALA A 148 -15.70 1.30 2.80
C ALA A 148 -14.77 2.18 1.96
N PHE A 149 -13.47 2.07 2.23
CA PHE A 149 -12.42 2.85 1.55
C PHE A 149 -12.35 2.52 0.06
N THR A 150 -12.31 3.56 -0.78
CA THR A 150 -12.26 3.43 -2.25
C THR A 150 -11.10 4.24 -2.82
N VAL A 151 -11.21 5.56 -2.85
CA VAL A 151 -10.21 6.46 -3.44
C VAL A 151 -8.87 6.40 -2.71
N SER A 152 -8.84 6.16 -1.40
CA SER A 152 -7.58 5.96 -0.67
C SER A 152 -6.87 4.66 -1.04
N HIS A 153 -7.62 3.59 -1.32
CA HIS A 153 -7.06 2.33 -1.79
C HIS A 153 -6.48 2.50 -3.20
N LEU A 154 -7.25 3.10 -4.12
CA LEU A 154 -6.76 3.42 -5.45
C LEU A 154 -5.52 4.32 -5.39
N GLY A 155 -5.53 5.35 -4.54
CA GLY A 155 -4.41 6.26 -4.39
C GLY A 155 -3.15 5.57 -3.87
N ALA A 156 -3.28 4.65 -2.91
CA ALA A 156 -2.17 3.82 -2.45
C ALA A 156 -1.59 2.95 -3.57
N LEU A 157 -2.45 2.32 -4.38
CA LEU A 157 -2.02 1.54 -5.55
C LEU A 157 -1.30 2.41 -6.58
N ALA A 158 -1.80 3.63 -6.85
CA ALA A 158 -1.16 4.56 -7.76
C ALA A 158 0.26 4.94 -7.29
N ARG A 159 0.43 5.26 -6.00
CA ARG A 159 1.76 5.54 -5.42
C ARG A 159 2.70 4.33 -5.53
N LEU A 160 2.22 3.14 -5.21
CA LEU A 160 2.99 1.89 -5.32
C LEU A 160 3.37 1.56 -6.78
N ALA A 161 2.45 1.77 -7.72
CA ALA A 161 2.71 1.58 -9.15
C ALA A 161 3.78 2.56 -9.62
N THR A 162 3.67 3.85 -9.28
CA THR A 162 4.70 4.85 -9.59
C THR A 162 6.06 4.46 -8.99
N LEU A 163 6.09 3.93 -7.76
CA LEU A 163 7.32 3.42 -7.13
C LEU A 163 7.98 2.31 -7.95
N ALA A 164 7.17 1.45 -8.58
CA ALA A 164 7.61 0.37 -9.45
C ALA A 164 8.09 0.83 -10.85
N THR A 165 7.86 2.08 -11.26
CA THR A 165 8.22 2.57 -12.62
C THR A 165 9.69 2.95 -12.81
N LYS A 166 10.56 2.78 -11.81
CA LYS A 166 11.96 3.24 -11.94
C LYS A 166 12.68 2.58 -13.14
N PRO A 167 13.47 3.35 -13.92
CA PRO A 167 14.23 2.80 -15.04
C PRO A 167 15.21 1.73 -14.55
N ARG A 168 15.16 0.53 -15.15
CA ARG A 168 16.16 -0.52 -14.93
C ARG A 168 17.55 0.06 -15.22
N ARG A 169 18.41 0.20 -14.19
CA ARG A 169 19.85 0.09 -14.47
C ARG A 169 20.07 -1.37 -14.86
N ARG A 170 20.31 -1.64 -16.15
CA ARG A 170 20.82 -2.94 -16.61
C ARG A 170 22.20 -3.12 -15.97
N GLY A 171 22.23 -3.73 -14.79
CA GLY A 171 23.42 -4.19 -14.11
C GLY A 171 23.40 -5.72 -14.07
N SER A 172 24.43 -6.30 -14.66
CA SER A 172 24.68 -7.73 -14.80
C SER A 172 24.59 -8.51 -13.47
N ASN A 173 23.89 -9.64 -13.52
CA ASN A 173 24.38 -10.99 -13.15
C ASN A 173 23.23 -11.82 -12.57
N ARG A 174 22.50 -12.53 -13.43
CA ARG A 174 21.60 -13.60 -13.00
C ARG A 174 22.46 -14.79 -12.58
N ARG A 175 22.86 -14.85 -11.30
CA ARG A 175 23.11 -16.16 -10.67
C ARG A 175 21.75 -16.69 -10.23
N THR A 176 21.17 -17.55 -11.06
CA THR A 176 20.10 -18.46 -10.65
C THR A 176 20.68 -19.39 -9.59
N ALA A 177 20.44 -19.09 -8.32
CA ALA A 177 20.61 -20.08 -7.26
C ALA A 177 19.45 -21.07 -7.39
N ALA A 178 19.78 -22.26 -7.87
CA ALA A 178 18.93 -23.42 -7.79
C ALA A 178 18.58 -23.66 -6.33
N TRP A 179 17.29 -23.64 -6.01
CA TRP A 179 16.80 -24.12 -4.72
C TRP A 179 16.95 -25.64 -4.70
N GLY A 180 17.81 -26.12 -3.81
CA GLY A 180 18.10 -27.53 -3.63
C GLY A 180 16.88 -28.28 -3.13
N SER A 181 16.56 -29.38 -3.83
CA SER A 181 15.76 -30.47 -3.30
C SER A 181 16.62 -31.27 -2.31
N SER A 182 16.29 -31.21 -1.03
CA SER A 182 16.68 -32.22 -0.06
C SER A 182 15.49 -32.53 0.83
N ALA A 183 14.75 -33.58 0.48
CA ALA A 183 13.85 -34.27 1.41
C ALA A 183 14.69 -35.27 2.23
N PRO A 184 14.42 -35.46 3.54
CA PRO A 184 15.17 -36.41 4.35
C PRO A 184 14.60 -37.82 4.25
N ALA A 185 15.53 -38.78 4.20
CA ALA A 185 15.49 -40.23 4.47
C ALA A 185 14.27 -41.04 4.00
#